data_AF-F2VNJ7-F1
#
_entry.id   AF-F2VNJ7-F1
#
_cell.length_a   1.000
_cell.length_b   1.000
_cell.length_c   1.000
_cell.angle_alpha   90.00
_cell.angle_beta   90.00
_cell.angle_gamma   90.00
#
_symmetry.space_group_name_H-M   'P 1'
#
loop_
_entity.id
_entity.type
_entity.pdbx_description
1 polymer ?
#
loop_
_entity_poly.entity_id
_entity_poly.type
_entity_poly.pdbx_seq_one_letter_code
_entity_poly.pdbx_strand_id
1 'polypeptide(L)'
;SHSMRYFFTSVSRPGRGEPRFIAVGYVDDTQFVRFDSDAASQKMEPRAPWIEQEGPEYWDQETRNMKAHSQTDRANLGTLRGYYNQSEDGSHTIQIMYGCDVGPDGRFLRGYRQDAYDGKDYIALN
;
A
#
# COMPACT_ATOMS: atom_id res chain seq x y z
N SER A 1 -22.43 8.00 5.58
CA SER A 1 -21.28 7.22 6.07
C SER A 1 -20.15 7.43 5.09
N HIS A 2 -18.92 7.38 5.57
CA HIS A 2 -17.74 7.58 4.75
C HIS A 2 -16.68 6.55 5.08
N SER A 3 -15.67 6.42 4.23
CA SER A 3 -14.61 5.46 4.39
C SER A 3 -13.29 5.97 3.84
N MET A 4 -12.19 5.52 4.43
CA MET A 4 -10.85 5.75 3.92
C MET A 4 -10.13 4.41 3.78
N ARG A 5 -9.55 4.17 2.61
CA ARG A 5 -8.89 2.91 2.25
C ARG A 5 -7.54 3.15 1.63
N TYR A 6 -6.56 2.36 2.04
CA TYR A 6 -5.28 2.25 1.37
C TYR A 6 -5.10 0.83 0.84
N PHE A 7 -4.57 0.74 -0.37
CA PHE A 7 -4.22 -0.51 -1.04
C PHE A 7 -2.75 -0.46 -1.42
N PHE A 8 -1.96 -1.35 -0.86
CA PHE A 8 -0.56 -1.52 -1.21
C PHE A 8 -0.38 -2.79 -2.04
N THR A 9 0.52 -2.74 -3.00
CA THR A 9 0.84 -3.88 -3.86
C THR A 9 2.34 -3.89 -4.12
N SER A 10 2.96 -5.00 -3.75
CA SER A 10 4.40 -5.25 -3.87
C SER A 10 4.63 -6.48 -4.72
N VAL A 11 5.33 -6.31 -5.83
CA VAL A 11 5.58 -7.38 -6.81
C VAL A 11 7.08 -7.62 -6.94
N SER A 12 7.55 -8.81 -6.59
CA SER A 12 8.95 -9.20 -6.81
C SER A 12 9.25 -9.34 -8.30
N ARG A 13 10.46 -8.98 -8.71
CA ARG A 13 10.88 -8.96 -10.11
C ARG A 13 12.20 -9.72 -10.31
N PRO A 14 12.19 -11.06 -10.30
CA PRO A 14 13.39 -11.86 -10.51
C PRO A 14 14.16 -11.40 -11.75
N GLY A 15 15.47 -11.16 -11.60
CA GLY A 15 16.35 -10.70 -12.67
C GLY A 15 16.13 -9.25 -13.16
N ARG A 16 15.23 -8.47 -12.54
CA ARG A 16 14.92 -7.08 -12.96
C ARG A 16 15.06 -6.05 -11.82
N GLY A 17 15.77 -6.42 -10.75
CA GLY A 17 16.10 -5.54 -9.64
C GLY A 17 15.08 -5.60 -8.49
N GLU A 18 14.89 -4.45 -7.84
CA GLU A 18 14.03 -4.32 -6.66
C GLU A 18 12.55 -4.62 -6.97
N PRO A 19 11.76 -5.12 -6.00
CA PRO A 19 10.31 -5.22 -6.15
C PRO A 19 9.67 -3.88 -6.54
N ARG A 20 8.59 -3.92 -7.32
CA ARG A 20 7.78 -2.74 -7.57
C ARG A 20 6.79 -2.60 -6.42
N PHE A 21 6.73 -1.43 -5.79
CA PHE A 21 5.78 -1.06 -4.76
C PHE A 21 4.84 0.03 -5.27
N ILE A 22 3.54 -0.19 -5.14
CA ILE A 22 2.50 0.79 -5.45
C ILE A 22 1.61 0.94 -4.22
N ALA A 23 1.33 2.18 -3.84
CA ALA A 23 0.31 2.50 -2.85
C ALA A 23 -0.73 3.45 -3.44
N VAL A 24 -2.00 3.19 -3.17
CA VAL A 24 -3.10 4.08 -3.55
C VAL A 24 -4.03 4.30 -2.35
N GLY A 25 -4.46 5.55 -2.17
CA GLY A 25 -5.40 5.94 -1.13
C GLY A 25 -6.72 6.42 -1.73
N TYR A 26 -7.82 6.01 -1.11
CA TYR A 26 -9.19 6.39 -1.46
C TYR A 26 -9.91 6.99 -0.25
N VAL A 27 -10.69 8.03 -0.51
CA VAL A 27 -11.81 8.45 0.35
C VAL A 27 -13.08 8.13 -0.40
N ASP A 28 -13.91 7.27 0.19
CA ASP A 28 -15.03 6.61 -0.49
C ASP A 28 -14.57 5.97 -1.81
N ASP A 29 -15.16 6.37 -2.93
CA ASP A 29 -14.82 5.88 -4.27
C ASP A 29 -13.85 6.80 -5.02
N THR A 30 -13.32 7.84 -4.35
CA THR A 30 -12.42 8.83 -4.95
C THR A 30 -10.97 8.56 -4.56
N GLN A 31 -10.14 8.21 -5.54
CA GLN A 31 -8.70 8.13 -5.33
C GLN A 31 -8.14 9.52 -5.05
N PHE A 32 -7.38 9.69 -3.97
CA PHE A 32 -6.84 10.99 -3.59
C PHE A 32 -5.31 11.04 -3.53
N VAL A 33 -4.64 9.90 -3.35
CA VAL A 33 -3.17 9.81 -3.36
C VAL A 33 -2.66 8.57 -4.09
N ARG A 34 -1.44 8.66 -4.60
CA ARG A 34 -0.69 7.55 -5.19
C ARG A 34 0.80 7.68 -4.93
N PHE A 35 1.44 6.54 -4.64
CA PHE A 35 2.89 6.37 -4.71
C PHE A 35 3.23 5.21 -5.64
N ASP A 36 4.28 5.35 -6.44
CA ASP A 36 4.81 4.29 -7.30
C ASP A 36 6.34 4.30 -7.22
N SER A 37 6.94 3.19 -6.79
CA SER A 37 8.40 3.08 -6.65
C SER A 37 9.13 3.14 -7.99
N ASP A 38 8.44 2.89 -9.11
CA ASP A 38 9.03 2.99 -10.44
C ASP A 38 8.93 4.42 -11.02
N ALA A 39 8.21 5.34 -10.37
CA ALA A 39 8.16 6.72 -10.82
C ALA A 39 9.52 7.40 -10.57
N ALA A 40 9.96 8.26 -11.51
CA ALA A 40 11.25 8.96 -11.38
C ALA A 40 11.35 9.84 -10.12
N SER A 41 10.23 10.43 -9.68
CA SER A 41 10.13 11.24 -8.47
C SER A 41 10.19 10.39 -7.20
N GLN A 42 9.64 9.17 -7.24
CA GLN A 42 9.36 8.32 -6.08
C GLN A 42 8.77 9.12 -4.92
N LYS A 43 7.72 9.91 -5.20
CA LYS A 43 7.00 10.74 -4.22
C LYS A 43 5.54 10.32 -4.12
N MET A 44 4.92 10.63 -2.99
CA MET A 44 3.47 10.60 -2.88
C MET A 44 2.91 11.75 -3.72
N GLU A 45 1.91 11.46 -4.55
CA GLU A 45 1.35 12.39 -5.52
C GLU A 45 -0.16 12.58 -5.28
N PRO A 46 -0.67 13.81 -5.41
CA PRO A 46 -2.10 14.08 -5.34
C PRO A 46 -2.84 13.46 -6.53
N ARG A 47 -4.06 12.98 -6.29
CA ARG A 47 -4.97 12.42 -7.29
C ARG A 47 -6.37 13.05 -7.28
N ALA A 48 -6.60 13.99 -6.37
CA ALA A 48 -7.81 14.79 -6.30
C ALA A 48 -7.48 16.27 -5.98
N PRO A 49 -8.24 17.25 -6.49
CA PRO A 49 -7.89 18.68 -6.31
C PRO A 49 -7.83 19.13 -4.85
N TRP A 50 -8.67 18.56 -3.99
CA TRP A 50 -8.77 18.97 -2.59
C TRP A 50 -7.55 18.59 -1.75
N ILE A 51 -6.76 17.58 -2.15
CA ILE A 51 -5.56 17.20 -1.39
C ILE A 51 -4.37 18.11 -1.72
N GLU A 52 -4.43 18.87 -2.83
CA GLU A 52 -3.35 19.81 -3.22
C GLU A 52 -3.18 20.97 -2.22
N GLN A 53 -4.16 21.18 -1.34
CA GLN A 53 -4.07 22.16 -0.26
C GLN A 53 -3.09 21.76 0.86
N GLU A 54 -2.71 20.47 0.93
CA GLU A 54 -1.79 19.97 1.93
C GLU A 54 -0.37 20.51 1.71
N GLY A 55 0.29 20.86 2.82
CA GLY A 55 1.61 21.47 2.81
C GLY A 55 2.75 20.47 2.50
N PRO A 56 3.97 20.98 2.23
CA PRO A 56 5.14 20.12 1.94
C PRO A 56 5.43 19.08 3.02
N GLU A 57 5.18 19.40 4.30
CA GLU A 57 5.40 18.50 5.42
C GLU A 57 4.58 17.21 5.32
N TYR A 58 3.32 17.31 4.88
CA TYR A 58 2.45 16.16 4.63
C TYR A 58 3.05 15.27 3.53
N TRP A 59 3.39 15.87 2.38
CA TRP A 59 3.92 15.15 1.23
C TRP A 59 5.28 14.48 1.52
N ASP A 60 6.15 15.16 2.27
CA ASP A 60 7.45 14.62 2.66
C ASP A 60 7.32 13.49 3.70
N GLN A 61 6.36 13.60 4.62
CA GLN A 61 6.07 12.52 5.58
C GLN A 61 5.48 11.31 4.87
N GLU A 62 4.46 11.47 4.04
CA GLU A 62 3.82 10.37 3.32
C GLU A 62 4.78 9.69 2.35
N THR A 63 5.63 10.47 1.67
CA THR A 63 6.69 9.92 0.81
C THR A 63 7.67 9.06 1.62
N ARG A 64 8.12 9.53 2.80
CA ARG A 64 9.02 8.76 3.67
C ARG A 64 8.36 7.49 4.18
N ASN A 65 7.09 7.56 4.58
CA ASN A 65 6.30 6.41 5.01
C ASN A 65 6.22 5.35 3.91
N MET A 66 5.90 5.74 2.66
CA MET A 66 5.78 4.80 1.54
C MET A 66 7.13 4.19 1.15
N LYS A 67 8.22 4.97 1.21
CA LYS A 67 9.57 4.42 1.01
C LYS A 67 9.93 3.40 2.08
N ALA A 68 9.64 3.68 3.35
CA ALA A 68 9.87 2.72 4.43
C ALA A 68 9.06 1.43 4.22
N HIS A 69 7.76 1.56 3.90
CA HIS A 69 6.90 0.42 3.59
C HIS A 69 7.41 -0.42 2.42
N SER A 70 7.89 0.22 1.35
CA SER A 70 8.48 -0.52 0.20
C SER A 70 9.67 -1.40 0.60
N GLN A 71 10.49 -0.95 1.56
CA GLN A 71 11.63 -1.73 2.05
C GLN A 71 11.17 -2.87 2.97
N THR A 72 10.16 -2.64 3.80
CA THR A 72 9.54 -3.71 4.60
C THR A 72 8.94 -4.79 3.71
N ASP A 73 8.19 -4.42 2.67
CA ASP A 73 7.59 -5.40 1.76
C ASP A 73 8.63 -6.15 0.92
N ARG A 74 9.74 -5.50 0.54
CA ARG A 74 10.89 -6.18 -0.05
C ARG A 74 11.42 -7.29 0.86
N ALA A 75 11.61 -7.00 2.15
CA ALA A 75 12.07 -8.01 3.10
C ALA A 75 11.03 -9.13 3.27
N ASN A 76 9.75 -8.76 3.40
CA ASN A 76 8.64 -9.71 3.55
C ASN A 76 8.51 -10.65 2.33
N LEU A 77 8.70 -10.16 1.11
CA LEU A 77 8.71 -11.00 -0.10
C LEU A 77 9.78 -12.10 -0.01
N GLY A 78 10.97 -11.77 0.51
CA GLY A 78 12.03 -12.75 0.77
C GLY A 78 11.66 -13.75 1.86
N THR A 79 11.06 -13.28 2.96
CA THR A 79 10.61 -14.12 4.06
C THR A 79 9.50 -15.09 3.65
N LEU A 80 8.46 -14.62 2.96
CA LEU A 80 7.33 -15.45 2.51
C LEU A 80 7.78 -16.50 1.50
N ARG A 81 8.66 -16.13 0.57
CA ARG A 81 9.28 -17.09 -0.35
C ARG A 81 9.96 -18.24 0.41
N GLY A 82 10.67 -17.92 1.49
CA GLY A 82 11.27 -18.91 2.39
C GLY A 82 10.24 -19.78 3.11
N TYR A 83 9.18 -19.19 3.65
CA TYR A 83 8.11 -19.94 4.34
C TYR A 83 7.41 -20.95 3.43
N TYR A 84 7.21 -20.61 2.16
CA TYR A 84 6.56 -21.47 1.18
C TYR A 84 7.52 -22.32 0.35
N ASN A 85 8.83 -22.30 0.65
CA ASN A 85 9.87 -23.03 -0.10
C ASN A 85 9.82 -22.79 -1.62
N GLN A 86 9.58 -21.53 -2.03
CA GLN A 86 9.44 -21.15 -3.43
C GLN A 86 10.80 -20.80 -4.08
N SER A 87 10.91 -21.02 -5.38
CA SER A 87 12.13 -20.74 -6.17
C SER A 87 12.39 -19.24 -6.33
N GLU A 88 13.66 -18.85 -6.52
CA GLU A 88 14.03 -17.44 -6.71
C GLU A 88 13.55 -16.86 -8.05
N ASP A 89 13.33 -17.71 -9.05
CA ASP A 89 12.93 -17.31 -10.40
C ASP A 89 11.43 -16.95 -10.50
N GLY A 90 10.67 -17.21 -9.44
CA GLY A 90 9.23 -16.91 -9.35
C GLY A 90 8.96 -15.45 -8.99
N SER A 91 8.06 -14.80 -9.72
CA SER A 91 7.49 -13.52 -9.30
C SER A 91 6.36 -13.78 -8.30
N HIS A 92 6.36 -13.00 -7.23
CA HIS A 92 5.43 -13.11 -6.11
C HIS A 92 4.85 -11.76 -5.76
N THR A 93 3.63 -11.76 -5.22
CA THR A 93 2.91 -10.54 -4.90
C THR A 93 2.46 -10.54 -3.44
N ILE A 94 2.75 -9.44 -2.73
CA ILE A 94 2.09 -9.08 -1.47
C ILE A 94 1.07 -7.99 -1.77
N GLN A 95 -0.13 -8.13 -1.23
CA GLN A 95 -1.16 -7.09 -1.26
C GLN A 95 -1.62 -6.80 0.16
N ILE A 96 -1.78 -5.52 0.49
CA ILE A 96 -2.30 -5.09 1.80
C ILE A 96 -3.46 -4.13 1.54
N MET A 97 -4.58 -4.35 2.23
CA MET A 97 -5.69 -3.42 2.30
C MET A 97 -5.92 -3.05 3.75
N TYR A 98 -5.94 -1.76 4.07
CA TYR A 98 -6.38 -1.31 5.38
C TYR A 98 -7.18 -0.02 5.29
N GLY A 99 -8.00 0.22 6.29
CA GLY A 99 -8.87 1.38 6.30
C GLY A 99 -9.83 1.40 7.48
N CYS A 100 -10.72 2.38 7.44
CA CYS A 100 -11.78 2.54 8.41
C CYS A 100 -13.05 3.08 7.76
N ASP A 101 -14.18 2.82 8.40
CA ASP A 101 -15.48 3.38 8.05
C ASP A 101 -16.00 4.22 9.22
N VAL A 102 -16.65 5.34 8.90
CA VAL A 102 -17.29 6.24 9.85
C VAL A 102 -18.78 6.41 9.55
N GLY A 103 -19.56 6.57 10.61
CA GLY A 103 -21.01 6.73 10.56
C GLY A 103 -21.44 8.07 10.00
N PRO A 104 -22.74 8.26 9.73
CA PRO A 104 -23.29 9.56 9.33
C PRO A 104 -23.05 10.67 10.37
N ASP A 105 -22.86 10.29 11.65
CA ASP A 105 -22.52 11.19 12.75
C ASP A 105 -21.01 11.42 12.91
N GLY A 106 -20.19 10.91 11.98
CA GLY A 106 -18.73 11.02 12.00
C GLY A 106 -18.04 10.10 13.02
N ARG A 107 -18.77 9.26 13.75
CA ARG A 107 -18.17 8.34 14.72
C ARG A 107 -17.58 7.11 14.02
N PHE A 108 -16.50 6.59 14.59
CA PHE A 108 -15.89 5.34 14.15
C PHE A 108 -16.90 4.18 14.17
N LEU A 109 -16.98 3.44 13.06
CA LEU A 109 -17.81 2.24 12.97
C LEU A 109 -16.96 0.97 13.00
N ARG A 110 -15.94 0.89 12.14
CA ARG A 110 -15.03 -0.26 12.07
C ARG A 110 -13.71 0.09 11.42
N GLY A 111 -12.70 -0.71 11.74
CA GLY A 111 -11.40 -0.75 11.06
C GLY A 111 -11.22 -2.10 10.40
N TYR A 112 -10.36 -2.17 9.39
CA TYR A 112 -9.97 -3.42 8.76
C TYR A 112 -8.52 -3.35 8.32
N ARG A 113 -7.87 -4.51 8.37
CA ARG A 113 -6.57 -4.77 7.76
C ARG A 113 -6.55 -6.20 7.25
N GLN A 114 -6.21 -6.38 5.98
CA GLN A 114 -6.12 -7.66 5.30
C GLN A 114 -4.87 -7.68 4.45
N ASP A 115 -4.11 -8.76 4.57
CA ASP A 115 -2.88 -8.98 3.86
C ASP A 115 -3.05 -10.28 3.03
N ALA A 116 -2.60 -10.27 1.78
CA ALA A 116 -2.69 -11.39 0.84
C ALA A 116 -1.34 -11.67 0.20
N TYR A 117 -1.09 -12.95 -0.11
CA TYR A 117 0.11 -13.42 -0.79
C TYR A 117 -0.26 -14.25 -2.01
N ASP A 118 0.32 -13.92 -3.17
CA ASP A 118 0.03 -14.54 -4.47
C ASP A 118 -1.48 -14.61 -4.77
N GLY A 119 -2.21 -13.54 -4.42
CA GLY A 119 -3.64 -13.38 -4.69
C GLY A 119 -4.57 -14.18 -3.75
N LYS A 120 -4.03 -14.80 -2.70
CA LYS A 120 -4.81 -15.53 -1.69
C LYS A 120 -4.69 -14.86 -0.34
N ASP A 121 -5.78 -14.92 0.44
CA ASP A 121 -5.81 -14.43 1.81
C ASP A 121 -4.66 -15.05 2.63
N TYR A 122 -3.91 -14.20 3.32
CA TYR A 122 -2.77 -14.61 4.14
C TYR A 122 -3.07 -14.38 5.63
N ILE A 123 -3.33 -13.15 6.04
CA ILE A 123 -3.73 -12.81 7.41
C ILE A 123 -4.64 -11.58 7.43
N ALA A 124 -5.57 -11.54 8.38
CA ALA A 124 -6.44 -10.39 8.60
C ALA A 124 -6.52 -10.05 10.09
N LEU A 125 -6.73 -8.77 10.39
CA LEU A 125 -7.06 -8.30 11.73
C LEU A 125 -8.55 -8.58 11.99
N ASN A 126 -8.84 -9.27 13.11
CA ASN A 126 -10.20 -9.57 13.56
C ASN A 126 -10.91 -8.35 14.14
#